data_AF-A0A9Q1IDN2-F1
#
_entry.id   AF-A0A9Q1IDN2-F1
#
_cell.length_a   1.000
_cell.length_b   1.000
_cell.length_c   1.000
_cell.angle_alpha   90.00
_cell.angle_beta   90.00
_cell.angle_gamma   90.00
#
_symmetry.space_group_name_H-M   'P 1'
#
loop_
_entity.id
_entity.type
_entity.pdbx_description
1 polymer ?
#
loop_
_entity_poly.entity_id
_entity_poly.type
_entity_poly.pdbx_seq_one_letter_code
_entity_poly.pdbx_strand_id
1 'polypeptide(L)'
;MEFYESNCGVFSIPLWVAPLLHAASRLKSDRARRKRTYKLIQYKLIQQKLGFSTDEKAYPTYVYPLALKQLVRAVFPEGVCDYPDPSHDKVVMVTLEDLNAISLLDQVGP
;
A
#
# COMPACT_ATOMS: atom_id res chain seq x y z
N MET A 1 -4.45 14.39 -9.88
CA MET A 1 -3.38 14.09 -8.91
C MET A 1 -3.81 14.60 -7.53
N GLU A 2 -4.14 15.88 -7.41
CA GLU A 2 -4.62 16.55 -6.19
C GLU A 2 -5.69 15.79 -5.39
N PHE A 3 -6.71 15.22 -6.04
CA PHE A 3 -7.74 14.40 -5.37
C PHE A 3 -7.12 13.25 -4.53
N TYR A 4 -6.12 12.55 -5.07
CA TYR A 4 -5.48 11.43 -4.39
C TYR A 4 -4.54 11.89 -3.28
N GLU A 5 -3.85 13.01 -3.47
CA GLU A 5 -2.99 13.61 -2.45
C GLU A 5 -3.80 14.12 -1.26
N SER A 6 -4.92 14.80 -1.52
CA SER A 6 -5.86 15.25 -0.49
C SER A 6 -6.39 14.07 0.34
N ASN A 7 -6.81 12.99 -0.33
CA ASN A 7 -7.24 11.77 0.37
C ASN A 7 -6.09 11.15 1.18
N CYS A 8 -4.87 11.07 0.66
CA CYS A 8 -3.72 10.61 1.45
C CYS A 8 -3.54 11.44 2.72
N GLY A 9 -3.64 12.78 2.63
CA GLY A 9 -3.58 13.68 3.78
C GLY A 9 -4.67 13.41 4.83
N VAL A 10 -5.93 13.24 4.40
CA VAL A 10 -7.07 12.92 5.28
C VAL A 10 -6.84 11.65 6.09
N PHE A 11 -6.26 10.61 5.47
CA PHE A 11 -6.00 9.33 6.13
C PHE A 11 -4.60 9.24 6.75
N SER A 12 -3.83 10.34 6.78
CA SER A 12 -2.43 10.36 7.26
C SER A 12 -1.54 9.30 6.59
N ILE A 13 -1.77 9.05 5.31
CA ILE A 13 -0.98 8.16 4.46
C ILE A 13 0.07 8.98 3.69
N PRO A 14 1.32 8.48 3.56
CA PRO A 14 2.36 9.17 2.80
C PRO A 14 1.95 9.52 1.37
N LEU A 15 2.36 10.70 0.90
CA LEU A 15 1.99 11.21 -0.43
C LEU A 15 2.51 10.35 -1.58
N TRP A 16 3.55 9.54 -1.38
CA TRP A 16 4.04 8.61 -2.41
C TRP A 16 2.99 7.56 -2.83
N VAL A 17 1.96 7.32 -2.00
CA VAL A 17 0.85 6.42 -2.34
C VAL A 17 -0.11 7.04 -3.35
N ALA A 18 -0.22 8.37 -3.39
CA ALA A 18 -1.14 9.09 -4.26
C ALA A 18 -0.92 8.79 -5.76
N PRO A 19 0.31 8.86 -6.32
CA PRO A 19 0.53 8.50 -7.72
C PRO A 19 0.21 7.03 -8.02
N LEU A 20 0.27 6.12 -7.03
CA LEU A 20 -0.11 4.72 -7.21
C LEU A 20 -1.63 4.54 -7.29
N LEU A 21 -2.39 5.29 -6.49
CA LEU A 21 -3.85 5.39 -6.60
C LEU A 21 -4.24 5.94 -7.97
N HIS A 22 -3.60 7.02 -8.41
CA HIS A 22 -3.83 7.59 -9.72
C HIS A 22 -3.49 6.61 -10.85
N ALA A 23 -2.37 5.89 -10.75
CA ALA A 23 -2.00 4.89 -11.75
C ALA A 23 -3.02 3.74 -11.84
N ALA A 24 -3.61 3.34 -10.72
CA ALA A 24 -4.61 2.28 -10.62
C ALA A 24 -5.99 2.69 -11.14
N SER A 25 -6.38 3.96 -11.02
CA SER A 25 -7.72 4.46 -11.39
C SER A 25 -8.09 4.23 -12.86
N ARG A 26 -7.07 4.08 -13.73
CA ARG A 26 -7.22 3.77 -15.16
C ARG A 26 -7.86 2.41 -15.44
N LEU A 27 -7.98 1.53 -14.44
CA LEU A 27 -8.66 0.24 -14.60
C LEU A 27 -10.19 0.40 -14.61
N LYS A 28 -10.87 -0.57 -15.23
CA LYS A 28 -12.31 -0.48 -15.51
C LYS A 28 -13.23 -0.67 -14.30
N SER A 29 -12.77 -1.32 -13.24
CA SER A 29 -13.60 -1.61 -12.06
C SER A 29 -12.84 -1.39 -10.76
N ASP A 30 -13.55 -0.99 -9.71
CA ASP A 30 -12.95 -0.72 -8.40
C ASP A 30 -12.29 -1.94 -7.79
N ARG A 31 -12.83 -3.14 -7.99
CA ARG A 31 -12.17 -4.38 -7.59
C ARG A 31 -10.78 -4.51 -8.23
N ALA A 32 -10.64 -4.19 -9.51
CA ALA A 32 -9.36 -4.22 -10.20
C ALA A 32 -8.44 -3.08 -9.75
N ARG A 33 -8.99 -1.87 -9.54
CA ARG A 33 -8.26 -0.69 -9.04
C ARG A 33 -7.65 -0.96 -7.66
N ARG A 34 -8.44 -1.42 -6.68
CA ARG A 34 -7.96 -1.78 -5.33
C ARG A 34 -6.86 -2.83 -5.39
N LYS A 35 -7.08 -3.93 -6.14
CA LYS A 35 -6.06 -4.98 -6.32
C LYS A 35 -4.77 -4.42 -6.90
N ARG A 36 -4.86 -3.52 -7.89
CA ARG A 36 -3.70 -2.88 -8.50
C ARG A 36 -2.98 -1.95 -7.53
N THR A 37 -3.71 -1.16 -6.73
CA THR A 37 -3.13 -0.29 -5.71
C THR A 37 -2.30 -1.09 -4.72
N TYR A 38 -2.87 -2.13 -4.10
CA TYR A 38 -2.12 -2.97 -3.15
C TYR A 38 -0.91 -3.64 -3.80
N LYS A 39 -1.04 -4.11 -5.04
CA LYS A 39 0.08 -4.70 -5.78
C LYS A 39 1.22 -3.69 -6.01
N LEU A 40 0.90 -2.43 -6.33
CA LEU A 40 1.91 -1.38 -6.52
C LEU A 40 2.60 -1.02 -5.20
N ILE A 41 1.83 -0.91 -4.11
CA ILE A 41 2.37 -0.67 -2.77
C ILE A 41 3.28 -1.84 -2.36
N GLN A 42 2.84 -3.08 -2.55
CA GLN A 42 3.65 -4.29 -2.30
C GLN A 42 4.98 -4.26 -3.05
N TYR A 43 4.98 -3.88 -4.33
CA TYR A 43 6.24 -3.77 -5.08
C TYR A 43 7.19 -2.74 -4.48
N LYS A 44 6.66 -1.59 -4.03
CA LYS A 44 7.47 -0.56 -3.37
C LYS A 44 8.04 -1.04 -2.03
N LEU A 45 7.25 -1.75 -1.22
CA LEU A 45 7.72 -2.37 0.03
C LEU A 45 8.85 -3.39 -0.23
N ILE A 46 8.70 -4.22 -1.26
CA ILE A 46 9.70 -5.22 -1.66
C ILE A 46 11.00 -4.55 -2.15
N GLN A 47 10.90 -3.47 -2.93
CA GLN A 47 12.07 -2.71 -3.38
C GLN A 47 12.88 -2.17 -2.19
N GLN A 48 12.20 -1.77 -1.12
CA GLN A 48 12.81 -1.31 0.13
C GLN A 48 13.17 -2.46 1.08
N LYS A 49 13.04 -3.72 0.64
CA LYS A 49 13.32 -4.94 1.41
C LYS A 49 12.59 -5.02 2.76
N LEU A 50 11.43 -4.36 2.90
CA LEU A 50 10.66 -4.41 4.14
C LEU A 50 10.19 -5.85 4.42
N GLY A 51 10.48 -6.37 5.61
CA GLY A 51 10.05 -7.70 6.02
C GLY A 51 10.78 -8.86 5.32
N PHE A 52 11.85 -8.60 4.58
CA PHE A 52 12.76 -9.65 4.14
C PHE A 52 13.76 -9.99 5.25
N SER A 53 13.79 -11.26 5.66
CA SER A 53 14.88 -11.79 6.47
C SER A 53 16.15 -11.89 5.62
N THR A 54 17.32 -11.80 6.24
CA THR A 54 18.64 -11.92 5.58
C THR A 54 18.83 -13.23 4.82
N ASP A 55 18.00 -14.24 5.09
CA ASP A 55 18.19 -15.62 4.61
C ASP A 55 17.10 -16.14 3.64
N GLU A 56 16.06 -15.35 3.32
CA GLU A 56 14.90 -15.89 2.60
C GLU A 56 14.77 -15.45 1.14
N LYS A 57 14.59 -16.45 0.25
CA LYS A 57 14.11 -16.32 -1.14
C LYS A 57 12.59 -16.14 -1.24
N ALA A 58 11.87 -16.08 -0.11
CA ALA A 58 10.41 -16.05 -0.07
C ALA A 58 9.89 -14.60 -0.04
N TYR A 59 8.79 -14.34 -0.76
CA TYR A 59 8.14 -13.03 -0.76
C TYR A 59 7.20 -12.91 0.46
N PRO A 60 7.27 -11.80 1.21
CA PRO A 60 6.39 -11.59 2.37
C PRO A 60 4.94 -11.40 1.94
N THR A 61 4.03 -11.82 2.81
CA THR A 61 2.60 -11.51 2.70
C THR A 61 2.29 -10.31 3.60
N TYR A 62 1.89 -9.19 3.01
CA TYR A 62 1.66 -7.96 3.77
C TYR A 62 0.23 -7.85 4.28
N VAL A 63 0.10 -7.47 5.54
CA VAL A 63 -1.15 -6.97 6.13
C VAL A 63 -1.02 -5.46 6.30
N TYR A 64 -1.91 -4.72 5.65
CA TYR A 64 -1.85 -3.25 5.61
C TYR A 64 -2.56 -2.60 6.80
N PRO A 65 -2.11 -1.41 7.23
CA PRO A 65 -2.75 -0.70 8.33
C PRO A 65 -4.16 -0.28 7.94
N LEU A 66 -5.05 -0.17 8.94
CA LEU A 66 -6.46 0.14 8.72
C LEU A 66 -6.66 1.45 7.95
N ALA A 67 -5.87 2.48 8.26
CA ALA A 67 -5.94 3.77 7.58
C ALA A 67 -5.69 3.66 6.06
N LEU A 68 -4.73 2.82 5.64
CA LEU A 68 -4.47 2.57 4.22
C LEU A 68 -5.64 1.81 3.58
N LYS A 69 -6.18 0.80 4.28
CA LYS A 69 -7.37 0.07 3.81
C LYS A 69 -8.56 1.02 3.62
N GLN A 70 -8.79 1.94 4.57
CA GLN A 70 -9.86 2.94 4.52
C GLN A 70 -9.65 3.95 3.39
N LEU A 71 -8.44 4.46 3.18
CA LEU A 71 -8.10 5.31 2.03
C LEU A 71 -8.47 4.63 0.71
N VAL A 72 -8.04 3.38 0.52
CA VAL A 72 -8.30 2.63 -0.73
C VAL A 72 -9.80 2.39 -0.93
N ARG A 73 -10.56 2.15 0.15
CA ARG A 73 -12.03 2.02 0.10
C ARG A 73 -12.72 3.35 -0.21
N ALA A 74 -12.23 4.47 0.32
CA ALA A 74 -12.80 5.78 0.05
C ALA A 74 -12.58 6.20 -1.41
N VAL A 75 -11.40 5.90 -1.96
CA VAL A 75 -11.04 6.23 -3.35
C VAL A 75 -11.71 5.30 -4.37
N PHE A 76 -11.89 4.02 -4.02
CA PHE A 76 -12.53 3.01 -4.87
C PHE A 76 -13.60 2.25 -4.06
N PRO A 77 -14.81 2.80 -3.90
CA PRO A 77 -15.82 2.30 -2.98
C PRO A 77 -16.62 1.07 -3.46
N GLU A 78 -16.67 0.78 -4.77
CA GLU A 78 -17.59 -0.25 -5.26
C GLU A 78 -17.09 -1.68 -5.02
N GLY A 79 -17.96 -2.55 -4.49
CA GLY A 79 -17.69 -3.98 -4.37
C GLY A 79 -16.58 -4.33 -3.37
N VAL A 80 -16.47 -3.59 -2.26
CA VAL A 80 -15.56 -3.91 -1.15
C VAL A 80 -15.79 -5.34 -0.70
N CYS A 81 -14.72 -6.13 -0.69
CA CYS A 81 -14.71 -7.49 -0.18
C CYS A 81 -13.49 -7.60 0.72
N ASP A 82 -13.74 -7.50 2.02
CA ASP A 82 -12.71 -7.60 3.03
C ASP A 82 -12.51 -9.07 3.38
N TYR A 83 -11.30 -9.55 3.13
CA TYR A 83 -10.88 -10.87 3.58
C TYR A 83 -10.26 -10.73 4.97
N PRO A 84 -10.41 -11.75 5.84
CA PRO A 84 -9.69 -11.78 7.10
C PRO A 84 -8.19 -11.71 6.84
N ASP A 85 -7.47 -11.05 7.75
CA ASP A 85 -6.02 -10.95 7.65
C ASP A 85 -5.40 -12.36 7.79
N PRO A 86 -4.45 -12.75 6.92
CA PRO A 86 -3.75 -14.03 7.03
C PRO A 86 -2.93 -14.08 8.33
N SER A 87 -2.75 -15.29 8.87
CA SER A 87 -2.10 -15.51 10.17
C SER A 87 -1.03 -16.62 10.12
N HIS A 88 -0.16 -16.61 9.11
CA HIS A 88 0.95 -17.58 8.97
C HIS A 88 2.31 -16.90 9.19
N ASP A 89 3.36 -17.70 9.36
CA ASP A 89 4.71 -17.27 9.76
C ASP A 89 5.42 -16.28 8.81
N LYS A 90 4.83 -16.03 7.63
CA LYS A 90 5.37 -15.14 6.59
C LYS A 90 4.55 -13.87 6.41
N VAL A 91 3.70 -13.56 7.38
CA VAL A 91 2.89 -12.35 7.41
C VAL A 91 3.70 -11.22 8.00
N VAL A 92 3.79 -10.12 7.25
CA VAL A 92 4.42 -8.87 7.69
C VAL A 92 3.33 -7.86 7.94
N MET A 93 3.20 -7.44 9.20
CA MET A 93 2.28 -6.39 9.60
C MET A 93 2.89 -5.04 9.24
N VAL A 94 2.38 -4.40 8.21
CA VAL A 94 2.83 -3.07 7.79
C VAL A 94 2.19 -2.03 8.69
N THR A 95 3.02 -1.22 9.34
CA THR A 95 2.61 -0.11 10.17
C THR A 95 2.56 1.19 9.37
N LEU A 96 1.96 2.24 9.94
CA LEU A 96 2.07 3.58 9.35
C LEU A 96 3.52 4.08 9.38
N GLU A 97 4.30 3.70 10.39
CA GLU A 97 5.71 4.07 10.51
C GLU A 97 6.52 3.49 9.35
N ASP A 98 6.28 2.23 8.97
CA ASP A 98 6.94 1.60 7.82
C ASP A 98 6.66 2.37 6.51
N LEU A 99 5.40 2.77 6.29
CA LEU A 99 5.01 3.53 5.10
C LEU A 99 5.67 4.93 5.09
N ASN A 100 5.77 5.57 6.25
CA ASN A 100 6.43 6.87 6.41
C ASN A 100 7.94 6.77 6.20
N ALA A 101 8.58 5.72 6.71
CA ALA A 101 10.02 5.48 6.54
C ALA A 101 10.41 5.39 5.05
N ILE A 102 9.57 4.76 4.22
CA ILE A 102 9.78 4.72 2.76
C ILE A 102 9.79 6.13 2.15
N SER A 103 8.92 7.02 2.65
CA SER A 103 8.88 8.41 2.18
C SER A 103 10.19 9.16 2.44
N LEU A 104 10.92 8.80 3.51
CA LEU A 104 12.22 9.39 3.83
C LEU A 104 13.32 8.84 2.93
N LEU A 105 13.27 7.55 2.58
CA LEU A 105 14.24 6.91 1.69
C LEU A 105 14.15 7.43 0.26
N ASP A 106 12.97 7.81 -0.23
CA ASP A 106 12.82 8.42 -1.55
C ASP A 106 13.42 9.85 -1.65
N GLN A 107 13.59 10.55 -0.52
CA GLN A 107 14.15 11.91 -0.46
C GLN A 107 15.69 11.91 -0.38
N VAL A 108 16.27 10.78 0.05
CA VAL A 108 17.71 10.55 0.08
C VAL A 108 18.06 9.74 -1.16
N GLY A 109 18.07 10.39 -2.33
CA GLY A 109 18.54 9.76 -3.56
C GLY A 109 20.01 9.32 -3.44
N PRO A 110 20.46 8.33 -4.23
CA PRO A 110 21.88 7.94 -4.32
C PRO A 110 22.78 9.09 -4.78
#